data_AF-A0A8S1FEW6-F1
#
_entry.id   AF-A0A8S1FEW6-F1
#
_cell.length_a   1.000
_cell.length_b   1.000
_cell.length_c   1.000
_cell.angle_alpha   90.00
_cell.angle_beta   90.00
_cell.angle_gamma   90.00
#
_symmetry.space_group_name_H-M   'P 1'
#
loop_
_entity.id
_entity.type
_entity.pdbx_description
1 polymer ?
#
loop_
_entity_poly.entity_id
_entity_poly.type
_entity_poly.pdbx_seq_one_letter_code
_entity_poly.pdbx_strand_id
1 'polypeptide(L)'
;MSGHQTTSYFLIFLFIFVANSQITPGNNLHAFLTSSYYYPKSQSLGDDSIALVFSMRSESIRRQSQILTIFAENHTSNATINTTIEIPNGKTTFPIFPTTSTLPNMTKLSLLDGQQKIEIPFSTVSYEKNDVVVCISPQILAERYQLLPLALQTYKRYGAFVNMYVTSMRYGFFNYSTGYEKLGFVKMQPWILPRISKPFFENFDDFAQLAHTDCLLQFKESSKFVAFLDLNELLIPRLATNYHDEFANFVAANPTIDYLQYNRYNYETSAEASPFFLDVEEILQHLKYNGESESPRIVIPTHRLNVTWSQQQTALKTSVVPNNSVIRMKKFVVVDLFNPSNISLPFYLNQEGDYLMKIEDLEAIGDAFDDTTMISEVFLKLPGVKYPPVYVDLIENCIQNQNINNCKVPEHRYVRCAQAVANFQTKLHNSSSTFYYLPFDTRFATLVKCSI
;
A
#
# COMPACT_ATOMS: atom_id res chain seq x y z
N MET A 1 7.98 -75.52 -10.25
CA MET A 1 6.69 -75.62 -10.95
C MET A 1 5.72 -74.65 -10.28
N SER A 2 5.12 -73.73 -11.05
CA SER A 2 3.90 -72.94 -10.80
C SER A 2 3.70 -72.29 -9.41
N GLY A 3 3.43 -71.00 -9.26
CA GLY A 3 2.80 -70.09 -10.19
C GLY A 3 2.56 -68.68 -9.64
N HIS A 4 1.92 -67.88 -10.48
CA HIS A 4 1.60 -66.46 -10.43
C HIS A 4 0.82 -65.94 -9.22
N GLN A 5 1.05 -64.65 -8.90
CA GLN A 5 0.06 -63.54 -8.89
C GLN A 5 0.84 -62.23 -8.58
N THR A 6 1.16 -61.32 -9.51
CA THR A 6 0.34 -60.27 -10.18
C THR A 6 -0.70 -59.56 -9.33
N THR A 7 -0.27 -58.48 -8.67
CA THR A 7 -1.07 -57.25 -8.47
C THR A 7 -0.19 -56.04 -8.77
N SER A 8 -0.42 -55.44 -9.93
CA SER A 8 0.23 -54.21 -10.38
C SER A 8 -0.63 -53.03 -9.91
N TYR A 9 -0.17 -52.28 -8.91
CA TYR A 9 -0.71 -50.96 -8.60
C TYR A 9 0.08 -49.92 -9.40
N PHE A 10 -0.57 -49.34 -10.40
CA PHE A 10 -0.09 -48.16 -11.11
C PHE A 10 -0.18 -46.95 -10.16
N LEU A 11 0.89 -46.67 -9.43
CA LEU A 11 1.09 -45.38 -8.76
C LEU A 11 1.69 -44.41 -9.78
N ILE A 12 0.82 -43.61 -10.39
CA ILE A 12 1.21 -42.41 -11.14
C ILE A 12 1.76 -41.42 -10.11
N PHE A 13 3.08 -41.42 -9.91
CA PHE A 13 3.76 -40.32 -9.24
C PHE A 13 3.79 -39.13 -10.21
N LEU A 14 2.85 -38.22 -10.02
CA LEU A 14 2.89 -36.88 -10.58
C LEU A 14 4.04 -36.12 -9.88
N PHE A 15 5.27 -36.26 -10.38
CA PHE A 15 6.38 -35.41 -9.96
C PHE A 15 6.15 -34.01 -10.48
N ILE A 16 5.51 -33.16 -9.67
CA ILE A 16 5.64 -31.71 -9.81
C ILE A 16 7.09 -31.40 -9.48
N PHE A 17 7.91 -31.20 -10.50
CA PHE A 17 9.23 -30.59 -10.37
C PHE A 17 9.04 -29.16 -9.86
N VAL A 18 9.05 -28.99 -8.54
CA VAL A 18 9.40 -27.71 -7.94
C VAL A 18 10.89 -27.56 -8.18
N ALA A 19 11.25 -26.80 -9.21
CA ALA A 19 12.63 -26.43 -9.48
C ALA A 19 13.14 -25.58 -8.31
N ASN A 20 13.77 -26.24 -7.34
CA ASN A 20 14.55 -25.60 -6.29
C ASN A 20 15.86 -25.12 -6.93
N SER A 21 15.84 -23.95 -7.55
CA SER A 21 17.06 -23.28 -7.98
C SER A 21 17.82 -22.81 -6.73
N GLN A 22 18.81 -23.60 -6.30
CA GLN A 22 19.80 -23.13 -5.33
C GLN A 22 20.66 -22.05 -5.99
N ILE A 23 20.51 -20.81 -5.53
CA ILE A 23 21.24 -19.64 -6.01
C ILE A 23 22.62 -19.61 -5.34
N THR A 24 23.69 -19.70 -6.14
CA THR A 24 25.07 -19.51 -5.69
C THR A 24 25.35 -18.03 -5.40
N PRO A 25 26.21 -17.71 -4.40
CA PRO A 25 26.50 -16.33 -4.01
C PRO A 25 27.54 -15.71 -4.95
N GLY A 26 27.08 -15.07 -6.02
CA GLY A 26 27.84 -14.07 -6.78
C GLY A 26 27.29 -12.67 -6.51
N ASN A 27 28.05 -11.63 -6.88
CA ASN A 27 27.65 -10.21 -6.83
C ASN A 27 26.41 -9.93 -7.72
N ASN A 28 25.24 -10.40 -7.29
CA ASN A 28 24.03 -10.41 -8.08
C ASN A 28 23.09 -9.30 -7.61
N LEU A 29 22.72 -8.43 -8.56
CA LEU A 29 21.69 -7.42 -8.34
C LEU A 29 20.34 -8.09 -8.54
N HIS A 30 19.47 -8.02 -7.55
CA HIS A 30 18.11 -8.55 -7.68
C HIS A 30 17.14 -7.38 -7.84
N ALA A 31 16.42 -7.36 -8.95
CA ALA A 31 15.42 -6.35 -9.27
C ALA A 31 14.04 -6.99 -9.38
N PHE A 32 13.06 -6.38 -8.74
CA PHE A 32 11.67 -6.81 -8.78
C PHE A 32 10.85 -5.68 -9.41
N LEU A 33 10.35 -5.88 -10.63
CA LEU A 33 9.40 -4.92 -11.21
C LEU A 33 8.08 -5.12 -10.49
N THR A 34 7.56 -4.07 -9.88
CA THR A 34 6.33 -4.13 -9.10
C THR A 34 5.14 -3.64 -9.90
N SER A 35 5.33 -2.58 -10.67
CA SER A 35 4.32 -2.00 -11.54
C SER A 35 4.95 -1.26 -12.70
N SER A 36 4.15 -1.02 -13.74
CA SER A 36 4.52 -0.13 -14.83
C SER A 36 3.32 0.64 -15.34
N TYR A 37 3.54 1.93 -15.62
CA TYR A 37 2.50 2.89 -15.95
C TYR A 37 2.84 3.65 -17.22
N TYR A 38 1.94 3.58 -18.21
CA TYR A 38 2.01 4.36 -19.44
C TYR A 38 1.19 5.64 -19.29
N TYR A 39 1.80 6.75 -19.69
CA TYR A 39 1.25 8.09 -19.68
C TYR A 39 1.16 8.60 -21.11
N PRO A 40 0.01 8.43 -21.79
CA PRO A 40 -0.22 9.05 -23.09
C PRO A 40 0.01 10.57 -23.04
N LYS A 41 -0.41 11.20 -21.93
CA LYS A 41 -0.16 12.59 -21.61
C LYS A 41 0.27 12.74 -20.16
N SER A 42 1.34 13.48 -19.91
CA SER A 42 1.75 13.80 -18.54
C SER A 42 2.36 15.19 -18.47
N GLN A 43 1.84 16.02 -17.56
CA GLN A 43 2.41 17.34 -17.31
C GLN A 43 3.80 17.26 -16.69
N SER A 44 4.06 16.19 -15.96
CA SER A 44 5.25 16.02 -15.13
C SER A 44 6.33 15.15 -15.77
N LEU A 45 5.95 14.15 -16.57
CA LEU A 45 6.86 13.18 -17.20
C LEU A 45 6.99 13.36 -18.72
N GLY A 46 6.18 14.22 -19.33
CA GLY A 46 6.09 14.37 -20.78
C GLY A 46 5.15 13.34 -21.43
N ASP A 47 4.82 13.60 -22.69
CA ASP A 47 3.91 12.74 -23.46
C ASP A 47 4.56 11.40 -23.82
N ASP A 48 3.71 10.37 -23.93
CA ASP A 48 4.08 8.99 -24.24
C ASP A 48 5.14 8.37 -23.31
N SER A 49 5.15 8.80 -22.05
CA SER A 49 6.13 8.35 -21.07
C SER A 49 5.72 7.02 -20.42
N ILE A 50 6.73 6.21 -20.10
CA ILE A 50 6.59 5.04 -19.22
C ILE A 50 7.29 5.32 -17.90
N ALA A 51 6.65 4.95 -16.79
CA ALA A 51 7.29 4.83 -15.49
C ALA A 51 7.27 3.36 -15.06
N LEU A 52 8.42 2.83 -14.66
CA LEU A 52 8.55 1.48 -14.13
C LEU A 52 8.82 1.57 -12.64
N VAL A 53 8.24 0.74 -11.79
CA VAL A 53 8.57 0.71 -10.36
C VAL A 53 9.36 -0.54 -10.07
N PHE A 54 10.65 -0.40 -9.84
CA PHE A 54 11.50 -1.49 -9.38
C PHE A 54 11.71 -1.40 -7.88
N SER A 55 11.85 -2.56 -7.26
CA SER A 55 12.48 -2.71 -5.96
C SER A 55 13.79 -3.42 -6.18
N MET A 56 14.89 -2.86 -5.70
CA MET A 56 16.24 -3.33 -6.02
C MET A 56 17.06 -3.52 -4.75
N ARG A 57 17.69 -4.70 -4.63
CA ARG A 57 18.61 -5.02 -3.54
C ARG A 57 20.03 -5.08 -4.08
N SER A 58 20.89 -4.19 -3.62
CA SER A 58 22.32 -4.18 -3.93
C SER A 58 23.11 -4.75 -2.76
N GLU A 59 24.07 -5.64 -3.01
CA GLU A 59 25.07 -6.02 -2.01
C GLU A 59 26.34 -5.16 -2.13
N SER A 60 26.39 -4.25 -3.11
CA SER A 60 27.54 -3.39 -3.41
C SER A 60 27.57 -2.13 -2.55
N ILE A 61 28.76 -1.74 -2.12
CA ILE A 61 29.04 -0.51 -1.36
C ILE A 61 29.23 0.70 -2.31
N ARG A 62 29.36 0.46 -3.63
CA ARG A 62 29.61 1.49 -4.65
C ARG A 62 28.36 1.80 -5.47
N ARG A 63 28.21 3.07 -5.88
CA ARG A 63 27.13 3.52 -6.76
C ARG A 63 27.33 2.82 -8.09
N GLN A 64 26.27 2.24 -8.60
CA GLN A 64 26.26 1.57 -9.88
C GLN A 64 25.16 2.19 -10.73
N SER A 65 25.44 2.38 -12.01
CA SER A 65 24.42 2.66 -13.01
C SER A 65 24.25 1.43 -13.88
N GLN A 66 23.00 1.13 -14.22
CA GLN A 66 22.68 0.10 -15.20
C GLN A 66 21.87 0.70 -16.33
N ILE A 67 22.13 0.25 -17.56
CA ILE A 67 21.32 0.59 -18.72
C ILE A 67 20.21 -0.45 -18.81
N LEU A 68 18.97 0.01 -18.72
CA LEU A 68 17.78 -0.76 -19.02
C LEU A 68 17.37 -0.49 -20.46
N THR A 69 17.34 -1.54 -21.28
CA THR A 69 16.89 -1.47 -22.66
C THR A 69 15.42 -1.87 -22.73
N ILE A 70 14.59 -0.96 -23.22
CA ILE A 70 13.15 -1.11 -23.34
C ILE A 70 12.80 -1.22 -24.83
N PHE A 71 11.92 -2.15 -25.16
CA PHE A 71 11.34 -2.31 -26.49
C PHE A 71 9.84 -2.02 -26.42
N ALA A 72 9.40 -1.02 -27.17
CA ALA A 72 8.00 -0.60 -27.25
C ALA A 72 7.44 -0.87 -28.65
N GLU A 73 6.16 -1.27 -28.71
CA GLU A 73 5.43 -1.48 -29.97
C GLU A 73 4.06 -0.82 -29.90
N ASN A 74 3.69 -0.17 -31.01
CA ASN A 74 2.32 0.16 -31.34
C ASN A 74 1.90 -0.59 -32.63
N HIS A 75 0.72 -0.30 -33.16
CA HIS A 75 0.20 -1.01 -34.32
C HIS A 75 1.01 -0.81 -35.62
N THR A 76 1.84 0.24 -35.70
CA THR A 76 2.51 0.66 -36.95
C THR A 76 4.04 0.70 -36.84
N SER A 77 4.60 0.72 -35.64
CA SER A 77 6.01 1.02 -35.39
C SER A 77 6.51 0.33 -34.12
N ASN A 78 7.82 0.18 -34.04
CA ASN A 78 8.54 -0.28 -32.87
C ASN A 78 9.71 0.65 -32.56
N ALA A 79 10.12 0.67 -31.30
CA ALA A 79 11.24 1.48 -30.84
C ALA A 79 12.02 0.75 -29.75
N THR A 80 13.34 0.90 -29.79
CA THR A 80 14.25 0.49 -28.73
C THR A 80 14.77 1.72 -28.01
N ILE A 81 14.55 1.80 -26.71
CA ILE A 81 14.85 2.95 -25.87
C ILE A 81 15.76 2.50 -24.73
N ASN A 82 16.84 3.25 -24.50
CA ASN A 82 17.73 2.99 -23.38
C ASN A 82 17.46 3.99 -22.26
N THR A 83 17.26 3.52 -21.04
CA THR A 83 17.16 4.36 -19.85
C THR A 83 18.18 3.94 -18.81
N THR A 84 18.73 4.90 -18.07
CA THR A 84 19.70 4.62 -17.01
C THR A 84 18.99 4.49 -15.68
N ILE A 85 19.34 3.46 -14.92
CA ILE A 85 18.91 3.25 -13.54
C ILE A 85 20.12 3.53 -12.65
N GLU A 86 19.97 4.49 -11.74
CA GLU A 86 20.96 4.73 -10.69
C GLU A 86 20.63 3.89 -9.46
N ILE A 87 21.58 3.05 -9.05
CA ILE A 87 21.44 2.18 -7.89
C ILE A 87 22.09 2.86 -6.69
N PRO A 88 21.32 3.19 -5.63
CA PRO A 88 21.86 3.78 -4.42
C PRO A 88 22.89 2.88 -3.74
N ASN A 89 23.77 3.48 -2.94
CA ASN A 89 24.72 2.75 -2.11
C ASN A 89 24.01 2.09 -0.92
N GLY A 90 24.38 0.86 -0.58
CA GLY A 90 23.97 0.22 0.67
C GLY A 90 23.34 -1.15 0.47
N LYS A 91 23.27 -1.91 1.56
CA LYS A 91 22.72 -3.28 1.61
C LYS A 91 21.19 -3.31 1.77
N THR A 92 20.49 -2.25 1.40
CA THR A 92 19.06 -2.09 1.62
C THR A 92 18.30 -2.13 0.30
N THR A 93 17.00 -2.40 0.40
CA THR A 93 16.12 -2.47 -0.75
C THR A 93 15.51 -1.10 -0.99
N PHE A 94 15.66 -0.57 -2.21
CA PHE A 94 15.14 0.75 -2.56
C PHE A 94 14.10 0.66 -3.67
N PRO A 95 13.00 1.41 -3.57
CA PRO A 95 12.19 1.68 -4.75
C PRO A 95 13.06 2.47 -5.75
N ILE A 96 12.91 2.20 -7.04
CA ILE A 96 13.47 3.00 -8.12
C ILE A 96 12.42 3.12 -9.20
N PHE A 97 12.11 4.33 -9.65
CA PHE A 97 11.30 4.49 -10.84
C PHE A 97 12.04 5.15 -12.00
N PRO A 98 12.57 4.38 -12.97
CA PRO A 98 13.03 4.98 -14.21
C PRO A 98 11.84 5.45 -15.05
N THR A 99 11.99 6.63 -15.63
CA THR A 99 11.03 7.20 -16.59
C THR A 99 11.69 7.44 -17.92
N THR A 100 10.99 7.12 -19.00
CA THR A 100 11.47 7.43 -20.36
C THR A 100 10.32 7.63 -21.32
N SER A 101 10.52 8.43 -22.36
CA SER A 101 9.53 8.59 -23.43
C SER A 101 9.57 7.39 -24.37
N THR A 102 8.39 6.95 -24.80
CA THR A 102 8.19 5.76 -25.62
C THR A 102 7.49 6.09 -26.93
N LEU A 103 6.65 5.18 -27.43
CA LEU A 103 5.86 5.38 -28.64
C LEU A 103 4.44 5.84 -28.30
N PRO A 104 3.82 6.67 -29.16
CA PRO A 104 2.42 6.98 -29.04
C PRO A 104 1.54 5.74 -29.21
N ASN A 105 0.48 5.69 -28.42
CA ASN A 105 -0.50 4.59 -28.39
C ASN A 105 0.19 3.22 -28.25
N MET A 106 1.14 3.13 -27.31
CA MET A 106 1.86 1.89 -27.05
C MET A 106 0.88 0.77 -26.67
N THR A 107 1.11 -0.41 -27.26
CA THR A 107 0.29 -1.61 -27.03
C THR A 107 1.07 -2.74 -26.39
N LYS A 108 2.39 -2.76 -26.56
CA LYS A 108 3.29 -3.74 -25.94
C LYS A 108 4.54 -3.05 -25.45
N LEU A 109 5.01 -3.54 -24.30
CA LEU A 109 6.23 -3.10 -23.66
C LEU A 109 7.05 -4.33 -23.31
N SER A 110 8.35 -4.29 -23.53
CA SER A 110 9.24 -5.39 -23.20
C SER A 110 10.59 -4.89 -22.68
N LEU A 111 11.20 -5.67 -21.80
CA LEU A 111 12.60 -5.50 -21.43
C LEU A 111 13.47 -6.35 -22.36
N LEU A 112 14.58 -5.78 -22.83
CA LEU A 112 15.57 -6.47 -23.65
C LEU A 112 16.84 -6.75 -22.84
N ASP A 113 17.34 -7.97 -22.94
CA ASP A 113 18.63 -8.40 -22.39
C ASP A 113 19.37 -9.24 -23.42
N GLY A 114 20.34 -8.62 -24.10
CA GLY A 114 21.00 -9.21 -25.26
C GLY A 114 19.99 -9.59 -26.35
N GLN A 115 19.78 -10.90 -26.56
CA GLN A 115 18.82 -11.42 -27.53
C GLN A 115 17.46 -11.80 -26.93
N GLN A 116 17.32 -11.77 -25.60
CA GLN A 116 16.06 -12.12 -24.94
C GLN A 116 15.14 -10.89 -24.85
N LYS A 117 13.88 -11.11 -25.20
CA LYS A 117 12.79 -10.14 -25.06
C LYS A 117 11.76 -10.68 -24.08
N ILE A 118 11.43 -9.91 -23.06
CA ILE A 118 10.39 -10.25 -22.09
C ILE A 118 9.35 -9.16 -22.06
N GLU A 119 8.12 -9.54 -22.41
CA GLU A 119 6.97 -8.65 -22.32
C GLU A 119 6.65 -8.34 -20.86
N ILE A 120 6.48 -7.05 -20.54
CA ILE A 120 6.08 -6.59 -19.21
C ILE A 120 4.67 -5.99 -19.27
N PRO A 121 3.77 -6.37 -18.36
CA PRO A 121 2.44 -5.79 -18.31
C PRO A 121 2.53 -4.35 -17.82
N PHE A 122 1.83 -3.45 -18.49
CA PHE A 122 1.68 -2.05 -18.09
C PHE A 122 0.21 -1.65 -18.01
N SER A 123 -0.08 -0.68 -17.15
CA SER A 123 -1.39 -0.06 -17.06
C SER A 123 -1.33 1.36 -17.59
N THR A 124 -2.37 1.81 -18.28
CA THR A 124 -2.52 3.25 -18.53
C THR A 124 -2.99 3.91 -17.25
N VAL A 125 -2.40 5.04 -16.87
CA VAL A 125 -2.85 5.76 -15.67
C VAL A 125 -4.30 6.22 -15.80
N SER A 126 -5.00 6.27 -14.67
CA SER A 126 -6.32 6.90 -14.64
C SER A 126 -6.15 8.41 -14.76
N TYR A 127 -7.09 9.06 -15.44
CA TYR A 127 -7.23 10.53 -15.45
C TYR A 127 -8.50 10.98 -14.72
N GLU A 128 -9.14 10.07 -13.98
CA GLU A 128 -10.27 10.37 -13.12
C GLU A 128 -9.83 11.28 -11.98
N LYS A 129 -10.39 12.49 -11.98
CA LYS A 129 -9.93 13.56 -11.11
C LYS A 129 -10.36 13.33 -9.67
N ASN A 130 -9.38 13.24 -8.78
CA ASN A 130 -9.55 13.23 -7.34
C ASN A 130 -8.59 14.28 -6.77
N ASP A 131 -9.07 15.38 -6.21
CA ASP A 131 -8.17 16.46 -5.78
C ASP A 131 -7.13 15.97 -4.75
N VAL A 132 -7.56 15.09 -3.86
CA VAL A 132 -6.71 14.44 -2.86
C VAL A 132 -6.90 12.93 -2.89
N VAL A 133 -5.79 12.20 -2.90
CA VAL A 133 -5.77 10.75 -2.71
C VAL A 133 -5.00 10.41 -1.45
N VAL A 134 -5.61 9.62 -0.57
CA VAL A 134 -4.96 9.02 0.59
C VAL A 134 -4.56 7.58 0.22
N CYS A 135 -3.25 7.32 0.17
CA CYS A 135 -2.72 5.99 -0.06
C CYS A 135 -2.44 5.32 1.29
N ILE A 136 -3.21 4.28 1.59
CA ILE A 136 -3.06 3.47 2.78
C ILE A 136 -2.01 2.39 2.55
N SER A 137 -1.00 2.35 3.41
CA SER A 137 0.10 1.35 3.37
C SER A 137 -0.43 -0.09 3.29
N PRO A 138 0.37 -1.05 2.78
CA PRO A 138 -0.06 -2.44 2.62
C PRO A 138 -0.61 -3.08 3.90
N GLN A 139 -1.85 -3.55 3.85
CA GLN A 139 -2.49 -4.27 4.95
C GLN A 139 -2.07 -5.75 4.93
N ILE A 140 -1.49 -6.22 6.03
CA ILE A 140 -1.04 -7.61 6.22
C ILE A 140 -1.83 -8.23 7.37
N LEU A 141 -2.51 -9.33 7.09
CA LEU A 141 -3.43 -10.02 8.01
C LEU A 141 -4.31 -9.04 8.78
N ALA A 142 -4.91 -8.10 8.06
CA ALA A 142 -5.74 -7.07 8.69
C ALA A 142 -6.97 -7.71 9.38
N GLU A 143 -7.22 -7.32 10.64
CA GLU A 143 -8.30 -7.86 11.48
C GLU A 143 -9.14 -6.78 12.20
N ARG A 144 -8.61 -5.57 12.40
CA ARG A 144 -9.31 -4.46 13.06
C ARG A 144 -10.25 -3.75 12.07
N TYR A 145 -11.39 -4.36 11.78
CA TYR A 145 -12.33 -3.87 10.76
C TYR A 145 -12.96 -2.52 11.11
N GLN A 146 -13.02 -2.14 12.39
CA GLN A 146 -13.58 -0.87 12.88
C GLN A 146 -12.85 0.35 12.33
N LEU A 147 -11.55 0.21 12.04
CA LEU A 147 -10.73 1.30 11.50
C LEU A 147 -11.10 1.66 10.07
N LEU A 148 -11.66 0.72 9.30
CA LEU A 148 -12.04 0.99 7.92
C LEU A 148 -13.17 2.02 7.79
N PRO A 149 -14.37 1.84 8.37
CA PRO A 149 -15.43 2.83 8.25
C PRO A 149 -14.99 4.17 8.87
N LEU A 150 -14.31 4.15 10.00
CA LEU A 150 -13.77 5.35 10.63
C LEU A 150 -12.89 6.16 9.65
N ALA A 151 -11.89 5.50 9.06
CA ALA A 151 -10.98 6.14 8.11
C ALA A 151 -11.72 6.60 6.84
N LEU A 152 -12.51 5.72 6.22
CA LEU A 152 -13.17 6.03 4.95
C LEU A 152 -14.22 7.15 5.07
N GLN A 153 -15.02 7.15 6.14
CA GLN A 153 -16.03 8.19 6.35
C GLN A 153 -15.36 9.54 6.66
N THR A 154 -14.30 9.53 7.48
CA THR A 154 -13.51 10.74 7.74
C THR A 154 -12.87 11.29 6.46
N TYR A 155 -12.21 10.45 5.67
CA TYR A 155 -11.55 10.90 4.44
C TYR A 155 -12.55 11.41 3.41
N LYS A 156 -13.68 10.72 3.26
CA LYS A 156 -14.75 11.15 2.36
C LYS A 156 -15.36 12.47 2.80
N ARG A 157 -15.58 12.68 4.11
CA ARG A 157 -16.11 13.94 4.68
C ARG A 157 -15.29 15.14 4.21
N TYR A 158 -13.97 14.99 4.16
CA TYR A 158 -13.04 16.05 3.77
C TYR A 158 -12.57 15.97 2.31
N GLY A 159 -13.25 15.20 1.46
CA GLY A 159 -13.07 15.20 0.01
C GLY A 159 -11.86 14.43 -0.51
N ALA A 160 -11.35 13.45 0.24
CA ALA A 160 -10.30 12.56 -0.24
C ALA A 160 -10.85 11.23 -0.75
N PHE A 161 -10.21 10.72 -1.81
CA PHE A 161 -10.36 9.35 -2.27
C PHE A 161 -9.31 8.45 -1.61
N VAL A 162 -9.64 7.19 -1.32
CA VAL A 162 -8.72 6.27 -0.65
C VAL A 162 -8.27 5.17 -1.60
N ASN A 163 -6.96 4.96 -1.71
CA ASN A 163 -6.38 3.78 -2.34
C ASN A 163 -5.69 2.94 -1.26
N MET A 164 -6.14 1.70 -1.06
CA MET A 164 -5.64 0.82 -0.01
C MET A 164 -4.95 -0.40 -0.60
N TYR A 165 -3.67 -0.54 -0.28
CA TYR A 165 -2.90 -1.73 -0.64
C TYR A 165 -3.23 -2.87 0.32
N VAL A 166 -3.45 -4.06 -0.20
CA VAL A 166 -3.80 -5.25 0.59
C VAL A 166 -2.91 -6.41 0.18
N THR A 167 -2.07 -6.87 1.10
CA THR A 167 -1.33 -8.13 0.96
C THR A 167 -2.17 -9.30 1.41
N SER A 168 -2.74 -9.18 2.62
CA SER A 168 -3.64 -10.18 3.17
C SER A 168 -4.59 -9.57 4.19
N MET A 169 -5.80 -10.10 4.25
CA MET A 169 -6.87 -9.60 5.10
C MET A 169 -7.80 -10.74 5.47
N ARG A 170 -8.30 -10.76 6.72
CA ARG A 170 -9.29 -11.77 7.12
C ARG A 170 -10.50 -11.69 6.18
N TYR A 171 -10.99 -12.84 5.72
CA TYR A 171 -11.98 -12.88 4.64
C TYR A 171 -13.27 -12.10 4.95
N GLY A 172 -13.74 -12.16 6.21
CA GLY A 172 -14.89 -11.34 6.64
C GLY A 172 -14.62 -9.84 6.46
N PHE A 173 -13.46 -9.37 6.91
CA PHE A 173 -13.05 -7.99 6.73
C PHE A 173 -12.89 -7.65 5.25
N PHE A 174 -12.23 -8.49 4.45
CA PHE A 174 -12.11 -8.28 3.00
C PHE A 174 -13.48 -8.14 2.32
N ASN A 175 -14.43 -9.03 2.62
CA ASN A 175 -15.77 -8.96 2.04
C ASN A 175 -16.49 -7.66 2.43
N TYR A 176 -16.34 -7.21 3.67
CA TYR A 176 -16.84 -5.91 4.11
C TYR A 176 -16.18 -4.74 3.37
N SER A 177 -14.85 -4.77 3.20
CA SER A 177 -14.11 -3.77 2.43
C SER A 177 -14.56 -3.71 0.96
N THR A 178 -14.89 -4.85 0.33
CA THR A 178 -15.47 -4.85 -1.03
C THR A 178 -16.82 -4.13 -1.11
N GLY A 179 -17.57 -4.05 -0.01
CA GLY A 179 -18.79 -3.25 0.08
C GLY A 179 -18.51 -1.77 -0.13
N TYR A 180 -17.52 -1.23 0.59
CA TYR A 180 -17.07 0.16 0.43
C TYR A 180 -16.45 0.43 -0.94
N GLU A 181 -15.73 -0.54 -1.52
CA GLU A 181 -15.18 -0.42 -2.87
C GLU A 181 -16.28 -0.29 -3.92
N LYS A 182 -17.36 -1.07 -3.83
CA LYS A 182 -18.53 -0.95 -4.73
C LYS A 182 -19.25 0.39 -4.63
N LEU A 183 -19.18 1.02 -3.46
CA LEU A 183 -19.72 2.37 -3.23
C LEU A 183 -18.78 3.48 -3.73
N GLY A 184 -17.57 3.13 -4.17
CA GLY A 184 -16.56 4.08 -4.66
C GLY A 184 -15.78 4.81 -3.56
N PHE A 185 -15.80 4.31 -2.32
CA PHE A 185 -15.13 4.98 -1.19
C PHE A 185 -13.64 4.64 -1.11
N VAL A 186 -13.27 3.46 -1.60
CA VAL A 186 -11.91 2.95 -1.57
C VAL A 186 -11.64 2.13 -2.81
N LYS A 187 -10.43 2.19 -3.35
CA LYS A 187 -9.90 1.18 -4.27
C LYS A 187 -9.02 0.21 -3.50
N MET A 188 -9.33 -1.08 -3.55
CA MET A 188 -8.51 -2.12 -2.97
C MET A 188 -7.52 -2.63 -4.00
N GLN A 189 -6.24 -2.40 -3.76
CA GLN A 189 -5.18 -2.82 -4.66
C GLN A 189 -4.43 -4.04 -4.09
N PRO A 190 -4.43 -5.19 -4.78
CA PRO A 190 -3.62 -6.32 -4.35
C PRO A 190 -2.14 -5.92 -4.38
N TRP A 191 -1.42 -6.24 -3.30
CA TRP A 191 -0.01 -5.88 -3.14
C TRP A 191 0.80 -7.10 -2.72
N ILE A 192 1.85 -7.43 -3.46
CA ILE A 192 2.47 -8.76 -3.36
C ILE A 192 3.87 -8.64 -2.79
N LEU A 193 4.13 -9.45 -1.76
CA LEU A 193 5.48 -9.71 -1.28
C LEU A 193 6.20 -10.67 -2.26
N PRO A 194 7.35 -10.30 -2.82
CA PRO A 194 8.17 -11.18 -3.63
C PRO A 194 8.58 -12.41 -2.81
N ARG A 195 8.15 -13.60 -3.22
CA ARG A 195 8.55 -14.87 -2.60
C ARG A 195 9.84 -15.37 -3.27
N ILE A 196 10.96 -14.81 -2.85
CA ILE A 196 12.30 -15.28 -3.27
C ILE A 196 13.00 -16.01 -2.11
N SER A 197 14.00 -16.83 -2.43
CA SER A 197 14.67 -17.73 -1.46
C SER A 197 15.43 -17.02 -0.33
N LYS A 198 15.65 -15.71 -0.44
CA LYS A 198 16.18 -14.83 0.60
C LYS A 198 15.19 -13.68 0.85
N PRO A 199 15.11 -13.14 2.08
CA PRO A 199 14.32 -11.95 2.36
C PRO A 199 14.68 -10.81 1.39
N PHE A 200 13.75 -10.38 0.54
CA PHE A 200 14.01 -9.30 -0.41
C PHE A 200 14.05 -7.96 0.30
N PHE A 201 13.00 -7.67 1.08
CA PHE A 201 12.93 -6.49 1.94
C PHE A 201 13.57 -6.78 3.30
N GLU A 202 14.32 -5.81 3.81
CA GLU A 202 14.93 -5.93 5.14
C GLU A 202 13.91 -5.58 6.22
N ASN A 203 13.07 -4.57 5.99
CA ASN A 203 12.03 -4.13 6.92
C ASN A 203 10.68 -3.87 6.20
N PHE A 204 9.63 -3.64 6.97
CA PHE A 204 8.29 -3.34 6.44
C PHE A 204 8.19 -1.94 5.80
N ASP A 205 8.98 -0.97 6.27
CA ASP A 205 8.96 0.40 5.76
C ASP A 205 9.44 0.47 4.30
N ASP A 206 10.41 -0.36 3.90
CA ASP A 206 10.86 -0.48 2.51
C ASP A 206 9.73 -1.00 1.61
N PHE A 207 8.94 -1.95 2.11
CA PHE A 207 7.79 -2.52 1.41
C PHE A 207 6.64 -1.51 1.29
N ALA A 208 6.39 -0.71 2.34
CA ALA A 208 5.41 0.36 2.32
C ALA A 208 5.82 1.51 1.38
N GLN A 209 7.09 1.92 1.38
CA GLN A 209 7.61 2.97 0.50
C GLN A 209 7.46 2.62 -1.00
N LEU A 210 7.56 1.33 -1.35
CA LEU A 210 7.30 0.85 -2.70
C LEU A 210 5.83 1.01 -3.10
N ALA A 211 4.90 0.71 -2.18
CA ALA A 211 3.47 0.93 -2.40
C ALA A 211 3.12 2.42 -2.50
N HIS A 212 3.76 3.26 -1.68
CA HIS A 212 3.62 4.71 -1.75
C HIS A 212 4.11 5.27 -3.09
N THR A 213 5.25 4.77 -3.59
CA THR A 213 5.78 5.13 -4.91
C THR A 213 4.82 4.71 -6.03
N ASP A 214 4.31 3.47 -5.97
CA ASP A 214 3.29 2.99 -6.91
C ASP A 214 2.05 3.88 -6.93
N CYS A 215 1.56 4.26 -5.74
CA CYS A 215 0.38 5.09 -5.60
C CYS A 215 0.59 6.49 -6.18
N LEU A 216 1.72 7.12 -5.85
CA LEU A 216 2.07 8.43 -6.38
C LEU A 216 2.05 8.43 -7.91
N LEU A 217 2.64 7.41 -8.54
CA LEU A 217 2.66 7.30 -9.99
C LEU A 217 1.26 7.07 -10.57
N GLN A 218 0.48 6.18 -9.96
CA GLN A 218 -0.87 5.87 -10.41
C GLN A 218 -1.78 7.11 -10.44
N PHE A 219 -1.65 8.00 -9.45
CA PHE A 219 -2.50 9.19 -9.30
C PHE A 219 -1.80 10.51 -9.69
N LYS A 220 -0.60 10.43 -10.27
CA LYS A 220 0.26 11.59 -10.58
C LYS A 220 -0.43 12.66 -11.43
N GLU A 221 -1.21 12.22 -12.41
CA GLU A 221 -1.90 13.09 -13.38
C GLU A 221 -3.41 13.24 -13.07
N SER A 222 -3.90 12.54 -12.06
CA SER A 222 -5.32 12.50 -11.71
C SER A 222 -5.62 13.13 -10.36
N SER A 223 -4.60 13.52 -9.60
CA SER A 223 -4.74 14.19 -8.31
C SER A 223 -3.83 15.40 -8.15
N LYS A 224 -4.19 16.30 -7.23
CA LYS A 224 -3.36 17.46 -6.86
C LYS A 224 -2.42 17.12 -5.72
N PHE A 225 -2.90 16.30 -4.79
CA PHE A 225 -2.14 15.85 -3.63
C PHE A 225 -2.30 14.36 -3.39
N VAL A 226 -1.21 13.75 -2.95
CA VAL A 226 -1.19 12.37 -2.46
C VAL A 226 -0.67 12.36 -1.03
N ALA A 227 -1.44 11.81 -0.10
CA ALA A 227 -1.06 11.63 1.30
C ALA A 227 -0.74 10.15 1.58
N PHE A 228 0.34 9.88 2.31
CA PHE A 228 0.71 8.51 2.70
C PHE A 228 0.42 8.28 4.18
N LEU A 229 -0.56 7.43 4.47
CA LEU A 229 -1.08 7.16 5.82
C LEU A 229 -1.25 5.66 6.04
N ASP A 230 -1.41 5.25 7.30
CA ASP A 230 -1.85 3.89 7.65
C ASP A 230 -3.37 3.87 7.95
N LEU A 231 -3.99 2.68 7.93
CA LEU A 231 -5.43 2.54 8.21
C LEU A 231 -5.82 3.00 9.63
N ASN A 232 -4.88 2.96 10.58
CA ASN A 232 -5.07 3.43 11.94
C ASN A 232 -4.63 4.89 12.15
N GLU A 233 -4.43 5.63 11.08
CA GLU A 233 -4.04 7.04 11.12
C GLU A 233 -5.15 7.90 10.54
N LEU A 234 -5.41 9.05 11.16
CA LEU A 234 -6.32 10.07 10.65
C LEU A 234 -5.56 11.38 10.50
N LEU A 235 -5.91 12.14 9.47
CA LEU A 235 -5.49 13.53 9.33
C LEU A 235 -6.78 14.34 9.24
N ILE A 236 -7.02 15.26 10.16
CA ILE A 236 -8.25 16.06 10.15
C ILE A 236 -7.87 17.49 9.75
N PRO A 237 -8.48 18.08 8.71
CA PRO A 237 -8.24 19.48 8.38
C PRO A 237 -8.61 20.40 9.54
N ARG A 238 -7.72 21.35 9.85
CA ARG A 238 -7.91 22.33 10.94
C ARG A 238 -7.98 23.77 10.44
N LEU A 239 -7.42 24.05 9.26
CA LEU A 239 -7.41 25.40 8.68
C LEU A 239 -8.41 25.58 7.53
N ALA A 240 -8.94 24.50 6.97
CA ALA A 240 -9.91 24.52 5.89
C ALA A 240 -11.01 23.47 6.11
N THR A 241 -12.03 23.49 5.25
CA THR A 241 -13.16 22.56 5.30
C THR A 241 -12.93 21.26 4.54
N ASN A 242 -11.84 21.14 3.79
CA ASN A 242 -11.47 19.96 3.02
C ASN A 242 -9.94 19.85 2.89
N TYR A 243 -9.45 18.69 2.47
CA TYR A 243 -8.00 18.46 2.34
C TYR A 243 -7.35 19.30 1.23
N HIS A 244 -8.02 19.46 0.09
CA HIS A 244 -7.47 20.20 -1.04
C HIS A 244 -7.07 21.62 -0.64
N ASP A 245 -8.00 22.35 -0.03
CA ASP A 245 -7.80 23.75 0.36
C ASP A 245 -6.79 23.86 1.49
N GLU A 246 -6.78 22.92 2.44
CA GLU A 246 -5.76 22.89 3.49
C GLU A 246 -4.35 22.74 2.91
N PHE A 247 -4.15 21.75 2.04
CA PHE A 247 -2.83 21.50 1.45
C PHE A 247 -2.42 22.63 0.50
N ALA A 248 -3.36 23.14 -0.31
CA ALA A 248 -3.12 24.26 -1.21
C ALA A 248 -2.67 25.51 -0.46
N ASN A 249 -3.26 25.82 0.71
CA ASN A 249 -2.87 26.96 1.53
C ASN A 249 -1.41 26.86 1.98
N PHE A 250 -0.96 25.70 2.47
CA PHE A 250 0.45 25.53 2.89
C PHE A 250 1.43 25.56 1.72
N VAL A 251 1.04 25.02 0.58
CA VAL A 251 1.86 24.94 -0.63
C VAL A 251 1.96 26.29 -1.33
N ALA A 252 0.91 27.11 -1.30
CA ALA A 252 0.91 28.49 -1.78
C ALA A 252 1.82 29.38 -0.91
N ALA A 253 1.81 29.18 0.41
CA ALA A 253 2.71 29.88 1.33
C ALA A 253 4.18 29.48 1.16
N ASN A 254 4.46 28.28 0.63
CA ASN A 254 5.80 27.74 0.45
C ASN A 254 5.99 27.17 -0.97
N PRO A 255 6.21 28.02 -2.00
CA PRO A 255 6.24 27.56 -3.39
C PRO A 255 7.43 26.65 -3.73
N THR A 256 8.47 26.60 -2.88
CA THR A 256 9.72 25.85 -3.15
C THR A 256 9.77 24.46 -2.51
N ILE A 257 8.73 24.03 -1.79
CA ILE A 257 8.73 22.72 -1.11
C ILE A 257 8.34 21.61 -2.09
N ASP A 258 8.92 20.45 -1.90
CA ASP A 258 8.61 19.24 -2.67
C ASP A 258 7.50 18.42 -2.00
N TYR A 259 7.39 18.49 -0.67
CA TYR A 259 6.32 17.86 0.09
C TYR A 259 6.04 18.59 1.42
N LEU A 260 4.84 18.35 1.96
CA LEU A 260 4.42 18.77 3.30
C LEU A 260 4.70 17.64 4.29
N GLN A 261 5.15 18.00 5.48
CA GLN A 261 5.40 17.06 6.56
C GLN A 261 4.46 17.34 7.73
N TYR A 262 3.66 16.36 8.10
CA TYR A 262 2.79 16.40 9.28
C TYR A 262 3.45 15.61 10.40
N ASN A 263 3.57 16.23 11.57
CA ASN A 263 3.95 15.51 12.79
C ASN A 263 2.94 14.39 13.05
N ARG A 264 3.40 13.30 13.67
CA ARG A 264 2.55 12.15 13.99
C ARG A 264 2.53 11.94 15.49
N TYR A 265 1.34 11.91 16.06
CA TYR A 265 1.13 11.77 17.50
C TYR A 265 0.25 10.58 17.84
N ASN A 266 0.60 9.88 18.91
CA ASN A 266 -0.12 8.71 19.35
C ASN A 266 -1.35 9.09 20.17
N TYR A 267 -2.48 8.50 19.79
CA TYR A 267 -3.74 8.57 20.51
C TYR A 267 -4.16 7.16 20.93
N GLU A 268 -4.90 7.10 22.03
CA GLU A 268 -5.69 5.93 22.40
C GLU A 268 -7.17 6.19 22.09
N THR A 269 -7.86 5.13 21.70
CA THR A 269 -9.32 5.13 21.56
C THR A 269 -9.84 3.72 21.82
N SER A 270 -11.15 3.58 21.85
CA SER A 270 -11.87 2.33 21.99
C SER A 270 -12.89 2.17 20.86
N ALA A 271 -13.37 0.95 20.63
CA ALA A 271 -14.47 0.66 19.71
C ALA A 271 -15.21 -0.61 20.11
N GLU A 272 -16.47 -0.76 19.71
CA GLU A 272 -17.23 -1.97 19.99
C GLU A 272 -16.75 -3.19 19.21
N ALA A 273 -16.84 -4.32 19.89
CA ALA A 273 -16.57 -5.66 19.40
C ALA A 273 -17.62 -6.15 18.40
N SER A 274 -18.85 -5.66 18.52
CA SER A 274 -19.96 -6.09 17.67
C SER A 274 -20.13 -5.10 16.52
N PRO A 275 -20.16 -5.54 15.26
CA PRO A 275 -20.57 -4.67 14.15
C PRO A 275 -21.93 -4.03 14.41
N PHE A 276 -22.86 -4.74 15.05
CA PHE A 276 -24.22 -4.23 15.33
C PHE A 276 -24.24 -3.00 16.24
N PHE A 277 -23.21 -2.81 17.08
CA PHE A 277 -23.11 -1.68 18.00
C PHE A 277 -22.00 -0.71 17.59
N LEU A 278 -21.34 -0.93 16.45
CA LEU A 278 -20.24 -0.07 16.04
C LEU A 278 -20.77 1.34 15.76
N ASP A 279 -20.18 2.34 16.41
CA ASP A 279 -20.46 3.76 16.16
C ASP A 279 -19.13 4.49 15.91
N VAL A 280 -18.97 5.07 14.71
CA VAL A 280 -17.74 5.81 14.37
C VAL A 280 -17.64 7.14 15.10
N GLU A 281 -18.76 7.75 15.47
CA GLU A 281 -18.83 8.98 16.24
C GLU A 281 -18.24 8.73 17.63
N GLU A 282 -18.66 7.65 18.28
CA GLU A 282 -18.21 7.31 19.62
C GLU A 282 -16.70 6.98 19.65
N ILE A 283 -16.17 6.32 18.61
CA ILE A 283 -14.72 6.08 18.46
C ILE A 283 -13.94 7.41 18.37
N LEU A 284 -14.46 8.39 17.64
CA LEU A 284 -13.82 9.71 17.52
C LEU A 284 -13.87 10.48 18.85
N GLN A 285 -15.00 10.43 19.56
CA GLN A 285 -15.16 11.08 20.85
C GLN A 285 -14.22 10.52 21.93
N HIS A 286 -13.83 9.24 21.84
CA HIS A 286 -12.91 8.61 22.79
C HIS A 286 -11.42 8.80 22.47
N LEU A 287 -11.07 9.55 21.43
CA LEU A 287 -9.68 9.87 21.13
C LEU A 287 -9.04 10.67 22.26
N LYS A 288 -7.96 10.12 22.83
CA LYS A 288 -7.15 10.77 23.86
C LYS A 288 -5.68 10.77 23.48
N TYR A 289 -5.03 11.92 23.54
CA TYR A 289 -3.60 12.02 23.22
C TYR A 289 -2.77 11.33 24.30
N ASN A 290 -1.82 10.50 23.87
CA ASN A 290 -0.97 9.67 24.72
C ASN A 290 0.47 10.23 24.89
N GLY A 291 0.74 11.47 24.50
CA GLY A 291 2.04 12.11 24.78
C GLY A 291 3.22 11.73 23.88
N GLU A 292 3.10 10.65 23.09
CA GLU A 292 4.20 10.15 22.25
C GLU A 292 4.12 10.69 20.81
N SER A 293 5.26 11.13 20.27
CA SER A 293 5.43 11.44 18.85
C SER A 293 6.17 10.33 18.14
N GLU A 294 5.85 10.10 16.86
CA GLU A 294 6.56 9.16 16.01
C GLU A 294 7.00 9.80 14.70
N SER A 295 7.61 9.02 13.81
CA SER A 295 8.05 9.49 12.49
C SER A 295 6.91 10.19 11.74
N PRO A 296 7.18 11.37 11.15
CA PRO A 296 6.15 12.17 10.53
C PRO A 296 5.57 11.51 9.27
N ARG A 297 4.39 11.97 8.88
CA ARG A 297 3.74 11.60 7.61
C ARG A 297 3.87 12.72 6.60
N ILE A 298 3.69 12.36 5.34
CA ILE A 298 3.96 13.27 4.24
C ILE A 298 2.79 13.36 3.27
N VAL A 299 2.63 14.56 2.71
CA VAL A 299 1.67 14.87 1.65
C VAL A 299 2.44 15.50 0.50
N ILE A 300 2.30 14.91 -0.69
CA ILE A 300 3.05 15.30 -1.89
C ILE A 300 2.12 16.06 -2.84
N PRO A 301 2.44 17.31 -3.22
CA PRO A 301 1.89 17.93 -4.42
C PRO A 301 2.40 17.16 -5.65
N THR A 302 1.51 16.45 -6.33
CA THR A 302 1.87 15.44 -7.36
C THR A 302 2.70 15.99 -8.52
N HIS A 303 2.51 17.26 -8.86
CA HIS A 303 3.22 17.97 -9.92
C HIS A 303 4.67 18.32 -9.56
N ARG A 304 5.08 18.23 -8.28
CA ARG A 304 6.42 18.65 -7.82
C ARG A 304 7.43 17.52 -7.73
N LEU A 305 6.98 16.27 -7.59
CA LEU A 305 7.89 15.15 -7.35
C LEU A 305 8.04 14.24 -8.58
N ASN A 306 9.22 14.27 -9.18
CA ASN A 306 9.64 13.40 -10.31
C ASN A 306 10.83 12.50 -9.93
N VAL A 307 11.03 12.24 -8.64
CA VAL A 307 12.08 11.35 -8.14
C VAL A 307 11.49 10.25 -7.28
N THR A 308 12.16 9.11 -7.20
CA THR A 308 11.76 7.99 -6.34
C THR A 308 11.44 8.47 -4.93
N TRP A 309 10.27 8.16 -4.40
CA TRP A 309 10.01 8.46 -2.99
C TRP A 309 10.79 7.48 -2.11
N SER A 310 11.63 8.03 -1.23
CA SER A 310 12.17 7.31 -0.08
C SER A 310 12.32 8.27 1.08
N GLN A 311 12.01 7.80 2.29
CA GLN A 311 12.20 8.58 3.52
C GLN A 311 13.65 9.04 3.74
N GLN A 312 14.63 8.46 3.03
CA GLN A 312 16.06 8.77 3.16
C GLN A 312 16.56 9.88 2.22
N GLN A 313 15.68 10.52 1.43
CA GLN A 313 16.11 11.56 0.48
C GLN A 313 16.34 12.91 1.15
N THR A 314 17.60 13.19 1.47
CA THR A 314 18.04 14.45 2.09
C THR A 314 18.04 15.66 1.14
N ALA A 315 17.88 15.45 -0.17
CA ALA A 315 17.92 16.52 -1.17
C ALA A 315 16.56 17.22 -1.39
N LEU A 316 15.46 16.63 -0.91
CA LEU A 316 14.12 17.18 -1.06
C LEU A 316 13.84 18.28 -0.03
N LYS A 317 13.20 19.35 -0.47
CA LYS A 317 12.76 20.46 0.37
C LYS A 317 11.43 20.12 1.01
N THR A 318 11.37 20.23 2.33
CA THR A 318 10.18 19.94 3.13
C THR A 318 9.75 21.16 3.92
N SER A 319 8.46 21.24 4.26
CA SER A 319 7.96 22.16 5.27
C SER A 319 7.06 21.40 6.24
N VAL A 320 7.35 21.58 7.53
CA VAL A 320 6.52 21.01 8.60
C VAL A 320 5.26 21.86 8.72
N VAL A 321 4.11 21.21 8.65
CA VAL A 321 2.82 21.86 8.79
C VAL A 321 2.61 22.29 10.25
N PRO A 322 2.45 23.59 10.52
CA PRO A 322 2.19 24.06 11.87
C PRO A 322 0.74 23.77 12.26
N ASN A 323 0.50 23.58 13.57
CA ASN A 323 -0.83 23.49 14.18
C ASN A 323 -1.74 22.38 13.60
N ASN A 324 -1.20 21.40 12.90
CA ASN A 324 -1.91 20.18 12.54
C ASN A 324 -0.96 18.97 12.55
N SER A 325 -1.52 17.78 12.71
CA SER A 325 -0.75 16.54 12.84
C SER A 325 -1.61 15.33 12.50
N VAL A 326 -0.94 14.25 12.10
CA VAL A 326 -1.56 12.94 11.98
C VAL A 326 -1.82 12.35 13.37
N ILE A 327 -3.05 11.89 13.56
CA ILE A 327 -3.56 11.18 14.72
C ILE A 327 -3.32 9.69 14.47
N ARG A 328 -2.41 9.06 15.22
CA ARG A 328 -2.13 7.61 15.13
C ARG A 328 -2.83 6.90 16.28
N MET A 329 -3.83 6.08 15.97
CA MET A 329 -4.50 5.22 16.95
C MET A 329 -3.60 4.01 17.25
N LYS A 330 -2.63 4.21 18.13
CA LYS A 330 -1.65 3.19 18.52
C LYS A 330 -2.27 2.18 19.47
N LYS A 331 -3.04 2.65 20.44
CA LYS A 331 -3.78 1.82 21.38
C LYS A 331 -5.26 1.86 21.02
N PHE A 332 -5.75 0.75 20.47
CA PHE A 332 -7.13 0.60 20.02
C PHE A 332 -7.78 -0.51 20.82
N VAL A 333 -8.61 -0.14 21.81
CA VAL A 333 -9.21 -1.09 22.74
C VAL A 333 -10.57 -1.53 22.22
N VAL A 334 -10.77 -2.84 22.07
CA VAL A 334 -12.08 -3.38 21.69
C VAL A 334 -12.88 -3.67 22.95
N VAL A 335 -14.06 -3.06 23.09
CA VAL A 335 -14.97 -3.23 24.23
C VAL A 335 -16.26 -3.93 23.81
N ASP A 336 -16.95 -4.59 24.74
CA ASP A 336 -18.21 -5.28 24.40
C ASP A 336 -19.32 -4.29 24.04
N LEU A 337 -19.47 -3.25 24.85
CA LEU A 337 -20.38 -2.13 24.69
C LEU A 337 -19.78 -0.92 25.39
N PHE A 338 -19.99 0.27 24.84
CA PHE A 338 -19.68 1.48 25.57
C PHE A 338 -20.66 1.73 26.71
N ASN A 339 -20.14 2.38 27.75
CA ASN A 339 -21.02 3.05 28.71
C ASN A 339 -21.41 4.39 28.10
N PRO A 340 -22.72 4.73 28.08
CA PRO A 340 -23.17 5.99 27.51
C PRO A 340 -22.43 7.14 28.19
N SER A 341 -21.59 7.80 27.40
CA SER A 341 -20.79 8.95 27.81
C SER A 341 -21.50 10.22 27.37
N ASN A 342 -21.29 11.33 28.07
CA ASN A 342 -21.67 12.62 27.50
C ASN A 342 -20.78 12.88 26.27
N ILE A 343 -21.42 13.22 25.15
CA ILE A 343 -20.76 13.63 23.91
C ILE A 343 -19.76 14.74 24.23
N SER A 344 -18.48 14.47 23.97
CA SER A 344 -17.42 15.47 24.11
C SER A 344 -16.49 15.43 22.91
N LEU A 345 -16.26 16.59 22.31
CA LEU A 345 -15.28 16.71 21.24
C LEU A 345 -13.87 16.40 21.76
N PRO A 346 -13.08 15.63 21.01
CA PRO A 346 -11.73 15.29 21.44
C PRO A 346 -10.80 16.51 21.27
N PHE A 347 -9.97 16.76 22.27
CA PHE A 347 -9.01 17.87 22.26
C PHE A 347 -7.77 17.55 21.41
N TYR A 348 -7.28 18.54 20.68
CA TYR A 348 -6.00 18.49 19.99
C TYR A 348 -4.88 18.49 21.01
N LEU A 349 -4.09 17.40 21.07
CA LEU A 349 -2.97 17.24 21.99
C LEU A 349 -3.35 17.47 23.48
N ASN A 350 -4.59 17.13 23.85
CA ASN A 350 -5.16 17.39 25.17
C ASN A 350 -5.12 18.87 25.61
N GLN A 351 -5.08 19.81 24.67
CA GLN A 351 -5.16 21.25 24.96
C GLN A 351 -6.62 21.65 25.11
N GLU A 352 -7.00 22.07 26.32
CA GLU A 352 -8.37 22.45 26.64
C GLU A 352 -8.85 23.61 25.76
N GLY A 353 -10.04 23.46 25.17
CA GLY A 353 -10.64 24.42 24.25
C GLY A 353 -10.10 24.37 22.81
N ASP A 354 -9.03 23.62 22.55
CA ASP A 354 -8.53 23.39 21.20
C ASP A 354 -8.99 22.01 20.71
N TYR A 355 -10.04 21.98 19.87
CA TYR A 355 -10.64 20.73 19.42
C TYR A 355 -9.96 20.16 18.17
N LEU A 356 -9.99 18.83 18.02
CA LEU A 356 -9.49 18.14 16.82
C LEU A 356 -10.34 18.41 15.58
N MET A 357 -11.65 18.57 15.79
CA MET A 357 -12.64 18.73 14.73
C MET A 357 -13.82 19.54 15.24
N LYS A 358 -14.66 20.00 14.31
CA LYS A 358 -15.90 20.67 14.64
C LYS A 358 -17.00 19.65 14.95
N ILE A 359 -18.00 20.08 15.73
CA ILE A 359 -19.13 19.21 16.07
C ILE A 359 -19.95 18.82 14.84
N GLU A 360 -20.12 19.75 13.90
CA GLU A 360 -20.87 19.48 12.67
C GLU A 360 -20.15 18.46 11.77
N ASP A 361 -18.82 18.39 11.86
CA ASP A 361 -18.04 17.38 11.12
C ASP A 361 -18.12 16.01 11.78
N LEU A 362 -18.16 15.97 13.12
CA LEU A 362 -18.32 14.74 13.90
C LEU A 362 -19.69 14.11 13.61
N GLU A 363 -20.77 14.89 13.76
CA GLU A 363 -22.15 14.46 13.49
C GLU A 363 -22.30 14.00 12.03
N ALA A 364 -21.78 14.77 11.06
CA ALA A 364 -21.88 14.39 9.65
C ALA A 364 -21.13 13.09 9.30
N ILE A 365 -20.04 12.77 10.02
CA ILE A 365 -19.33 11.49 9.86
C ILE A 365 -20.15 10.34 10.44
N GLY A 366 -20.78 10.54 11.60
CA GLY A 366 -21.70 9.59 12.23
C GLY A 366 -22.90 9.29 11.34
N ASP A 367 -23.63 10.32 10.92
CA ASP A 367 -24.80 10.21 10.04
C ASP A 367 -24.46 9.48 8.73
N ALA A 368 -23.34 9.84 8.10
CA ALA A 368 -22.89 9.21 6.86
C ALA A 368 -22.56 7.72 7.07
N PHE A 369 -22.01 7.36 8.23
CA PHE A 369 -21.76 5.96 8.57
C PHE A 369 -23.06 5.18 8.73
N ASP A 370 -24.04 5.72 9.45
CA ASP A 370 -25.36 5.09 9.65
C ASP A 370 -26.09 4.84 8.32
N ASP A 371 -26.08 5.83 7.43
CA ASP A 371 -26.64 5.69 6.08
C ASP A 371 -25.94 4.58 5.27
N THR A 372 -24.62 4.41 5.48
CA THR A 372 -23.82 3.42 4.74
C THR A 372 -23.95 2.01 5.34
N THR A 373 -24.11 1.89 6.66
CA THR A 373 -24.23 0.59 7.35
C THR A 373 -25.58 -0.07 7.08
N MET A 374 -26.65 0.72 6.90
CA MET A 374 -27.97 0.22 6.50
C MET A 374 -27.97 -0.51 5.14
N ILE A 375 -26.93 -0.33 4.33
CA ILE A 375 -26.88 -0.83 2.94
C ILE A 375 -26.26 -2.24 2.83
N SER A 376 -25.61 -2.79 3.86
CA SER A 376 -24.89 -4.07 3.70
C SER A 376 -25.35 -5.19 4.64
N GLU A 377 -26.08 -6.17 4.08
CA GLU A 377 -26.23 -7.51 4.68
C GLU A 377 -24.86 -8.16 5.03
N VAL A 378 -23.78 -7.66 4.40
CA VAL A 378 -22.40 -8.08 4.63
C VAL A 378 -21.88 -7.62 6.00
N PHE A 379 -22.29 -6.44 6.48
CA PHE A 379 -21.92 -5.94 7.81
C PHE A 379 -22.46 -6.83 8.92
N LEU A 380 -23.69 -7.34 8.77
CA LEU A 380 -24.30 -8.30 9.70
C LEU A 380 -23.62 -9.69 9.67
N LYS A 381 -22.91 -10.00 8.59
CA LYS A 381 -22.16 -11.25 8.42
C LYS A 381 -20.69 -11.13 8.82
N LEU A 382 -20.24 -9.94 9.20
CA LEU A 382 -18.93 -9.80 9.84
C LEU A 382 -18.94 -10.65 11.10
N PRO A 383 -17.91 -11.49 11.33
CA PRO A 383 -17.80 -12.18 12.59
C PRO A 383 -17.69 -11.10 13.68
N GLY A 384 -18.73 -10.96 14.50
CA GLY A 384 -18.57 -10.30 15.79
C GLY A 384 -17.35 -10.92 16.48
N VAL A 385 -16.59 -10.12 17.23
CA VAL A 385 -15.30 -10.49 17.82
C VAL A 385 -15.43 -11.58 18.93
N LYS A 386 -16.34 -12.55 18.77
CA LYS A 386 -16.35 -13.82 19.54
C LYS A 386 -15.01 -14.57 19.50
N TYR A 387 -14.09 -14.15 18.64
CA TYR A 387 -12.69 -14.54 18.69
C TYR A 387 -11.84 -13.27 18.82
N PRO A 388 -11.00 -13.13 19.87
CA PRO A 388 -10.06 -12.02 19.97
C PRO A 388 -9.19 -11.93 18.71
N PRO A 389 -8.67 -10.73 18.37
CA PRO A 389 -7.73 -10.61 17.26
C PRO A 389 -6.62 -11.66 17.41
N VAL A 390 -6.44 -12.48 16.38
CA VAL A 390 -5.54 -13.65 16.43
C VAL A 390 -4.15 -13.26 15.96
N TYR A 391 -4.08 -12.31 15.03
CA TYR A 391 -2.86 -11.96 14.32
C TYR A 391 -2.33 -10.58 14.67
N VAL A 392 -3.14 -9.68 15.23
CA VAL A 392 -2.74 -8.29 15.52
C VAL A 392 -1.45 -8.22 16.35
N ASP A 393 -1.42 -8.83 17.53
CA ASP A 393 -0.25 -8.77 18.41
C ASP A 393 0.97 -9.48 17.79
N LEU A 394 0.73 -10.56 17.03
CA LEU A 394 1.78 -11.29 16.33
C LEU A 394 2.41 -10.42 15.24
N ILE A 395 1.59 -9.72 14.45
CA ILE A 395 2.02 -8.83 13.38
C ILE A 395 2.71 -7.58 13.94
N GLU A 396 2.17 -6.96 14.98
CA GLU A 396 2.79 -5.79 15.62
C GLU A 396 4.18 -6.14 16.16
N ASN A 397 4.33 -7.27 16.87
CA ASN A 397 5.63 -7.76 17.30
C ASN A 397 6.57 -8.06 16.12
N CYS A 398 6.02 -8.57 15.02
CA CYS A 398 6.76 -8.88 13.81
C CYS A 398 7.34 -7.65 13.11
N ILE A 399 6.51 -6.61 12.99
CA ILE A 399 6.90 -5.32 12.42
C ILE A 399 7.94 -4.65 13.31
N GLN A 400 7.74 -4.64 14.63
CA GLN A 400 8.69 -4.06 15.59
C GLN A 400 10.07 -4.75 15.56
N ASN A 401 10.10 -6.08 15.37
CA ASN A 401 11.34 -6.84 15.26
C ASN A 401 11.96 -6.85 13.84
N GLN A 402 11.40 -6.05 12.92
CA GLN A 402 11.94 -5.72 11.59
C GLN A 402 12.34 -6.92 10.72
N ASN A 403 11.68 -8.07 10.82
CA ASN A 403 11.96 -9.18 9.90
C ASN A 403 10.70 -9.89 9.45
N ILE A 404 10.02 -9.24 8.50
CA ILE A 404 8.74 -9.70 7.95
C ILE A 404 8.82 -11.10 7.33
N ASN A 405 10.00 -11.47 6.82
CA ASN A 405 10.23 -12.76 6.18
C ASN A 405 10.37 -13.91 7.19
N ASN A 406 10.71 -13.60 8.45
CA ASN A 406 10.79 -14.56 9.55
C ASN A 406 9.49 -14.64 10.36
N CYS A 407 8.48 -13.87 9.98
CA CYS A 407 7.19 -13.87 10.65
C CYS A 407 6.42 -15.14 10.35
N LYS A 408 6.51 -16.09 11.29
CA LYS A 408 5.71 -17.32 11.25
C LYS A 408 4.36 -17.05 11.90
N VAL A 409 3.35 -16.92 11.06
CA VAL A 409 1.97 -16.83 11.53
C VAL A 409 1.41 -18.23 11.67
N PRO A 410 0.93 -18.63 12.87
CA PRO A 410 0.32 -19.94 13.05
C PRO A 410 -0.97 -20.03 12.23
N GLU A 411 -1.11 -21.12 11.48
CA GLU A 411 -2.34 -21.42 10.78
C GLU A 411 -3.47 -21.65 11.79
N HIS A 412 -4.56 -20.89 11.67
CA HIS A 412 -5.76 -21.12 12.49
C HIS A 412 -6.81 -21.86 11.66
N ARG A 413 -7.30 -23.02 12.16
CA ARG A 413 -8.21 -23.90 11.39
C ARG A 413 -9.50 -23.23 10.92
N TYR A 414 -9.96 -22.23 11.66
CA TYR A 414 -11.24 -21.55 11.43
C TYR A 414 -11.10 -20.14 10.83
N VAL A 415 -9.87 -19.64 10.63
CA VAL A 415 -9.67 -18.32 10.04
C VAL A 415 -9.23 -18.47 8.60
N ARG A 416 -9.94 -17.78 7.71
CA ARG A 416 -9.66 -17.70 6.28
C ARG A 416 -9.33 -16.27 5.91
N CYS A 417 -8.48 -16.11 4.90
CA CYS A 417 -8.06 -14.81 4.42
C CYS A 417 -8.34 -14.64 2.92
N ALA A 418 -8.43 -13.39 2.50
CA ALA A 418 -8.11 -12.99 1.15
C ALA A 418 -6.62 -12.63 1.09
N GLN A 419 -5.93 -13.07 0.05
CA GLN A 419 -4.49 -12.89 -0.13
C GLN A 419 -4.21 -12.39 -1.54
N ALA A 420 -3.37 -11.36 -1.67
CA ALA A 420 -2.83 -10.97 -2.96
C ALA A 420 -1.89 -12.06 -3.50
N VAL A 421 -2.14 -12.48 -4.73
CA VAL A 421 -1.35 -13.49 -5.44
C VAL A 421 -1.02 -12.98 -6.84
N ALA A 422 0.15 -13.37 -7.35
CA ALA A 422 0.50 -13.21 -8.76
C ALA A 422 1.27 -14.44 -9.21
N ASN A 423 1.26 -14.63 -10.52
CA ASN A 423 2.24 -15.46 -11.19
C ASN A 423 3.49 -14.63 -11.47
N PHE A 424 4.66 -15.25 -11.40
CA PHE A 424 5.92 -14.58 -11.65
C PHE A 424 6.59 -15.13 -12.90
N GLN A 425 7.10 -14.24 -13.75
CA GLN A 425 8.10 -14.61 -14.75
C GLN A 425 9.49 -14.27 -14.22
N THR A 426 10.38 -15.28 -14.22
CA THR A 426 11.79 -15.15 -13.85
C THR A 426 12.64 -15.51 -15.06
N LYS A 427 13.21 -14.52 -15.76
CA LYS A 427 13.87 -14.87 -17.04
C LYS A 427 15.14 -14.13 -17.43
N LEU A 428 15.60 -13.13 -16.70
CA LEU A 428 16.80 -12.40 -17.13
C LEU A 428 18.03 -12.84 -16.37
N HIS A 429 19.04 -13.20 -17.14
CA HIS A 429 20.36 -13.57 -16.69
C HIS A 429 21.35 -12.82 -17.59
N ASN A 430 21.55 -11.53 -17.30
CA ASN A 430 22.63 -10.83 -17.98
C ASN A 430 23.97 -11.47 -17.56
N SER A 431 24.96 -11.41 -18.44
CA SER A 431 26.37 -11.69 -18.16
C SER A 431 26.91 -10.91 -16.95
N SER A 432 26.22 -9.84 -16.55
CA SER A 432 26.32 -9.10 -15.29
C SER A 432 25.08 -9.31 -14.39
N SER A 433 24.90 -10.53 -13.89
CA SER A 433 24.37 -10.84 -12.56
C SER A 433 23.01 -10.29 -12.10
N THR A 434 22.14 -9.79 -13.01
CA THR A 434 20.87 -9.12 -12.64
C THR A 434 19.63 -9.97 -12.94
N PHE A 435 18.82 -10.25 -11.91
CA PHE A 435 17.56 -11.02 -12.03
C PHE A 435 16.35 -10.11 -11.96
N TYR A 436 15.45 -10.23 -12.94
CA TYR A 436 14.16 -9.54 -12.95
C TYR A 436 13.02 -10.51 -12.61
N TYR A 437 12.23 -10.14 -11.62
CA TYR A 437 11.00 -10.82 -11.23
C TYR A 437 9.82 -9.93 -11.61
N LEU A 438 8.90 -10.48 -12.41
CA LEU A 438 7.80 -9.74 -12.99
C LEU A 438 6.47 -10.39 -12.55
N PRO A 439 5.65 -9.73 -11.71
CA PRO A 439 4.30 -10.17 -11.44
C PRO A 439 3.45 -9.96 -12.69
N PHE A 440 2.65 -10.96 -13.01
CA PHE A 440 1.55 -10.84 -13.96
C PHE A 440 0.32 -11.50 -13.36
N ASP A 441 -0.86 -11.03 -13.77
CA ASP A 441 -2.13 -11.57 -13.30
C ASP A 441 -2.28 -11.46 -11.76
N THR A 442 -1.98 -10.26 -11.25
CA THR A 442 -2.13 -9.89 -9.85
C THR A 442 -3.61 -9.83 -9.47
N ARG A 443 -4.02 -10.62 -8.48
CA ARG A 443 -5.41 -10.72 -8.01
C ARG A 443 -5.50 -11.11 -6.54
N PHE A 444 -6.72 -11.11 -5.99
CA PHE A 444 -6.99 -11.71 -4.70
C PHE A 444 -7.39 -13.19 -4.84
N ALA A 445 -6.68 -14.08 -4.16
CA ALA A 445 -7.16 -15.42 -3.85
C ALA A 445 -7.96 -15.37 -2.54
N THR A 446 -9.20 -15.84 -2.56
CA THR A 446 -10.11 -15.75 -1.41
C THR A 446 -10.30 -17.11 -0.72
N LEU A 447 -10.73 -17.08 0.54
CA LEU A 447 -10.95 -18.27 1.37
C LEU A 447 -9.70 -19.16 1.53
N VAL A 448 -8.52 -18.58 1.36
CA VAL A 448 -7.24 -19.29 1.52
C VAL A 448 -6.81 -19.31 2.99
N LYS A 449 -5.80 -20.13 3.28
CA LYS A 449 -5.10 -20.04 4.56
C LYS A 449 -4.43 -18.67 4.68
N CYS A 450 -4.48 -18.10 5.87
CA CYS A 450 -3.84 -16.83 6.16
C CYS A 450 -2.31 -16.97 6.09
N SER A 451 -1.68 -16.09 5.32
CA SER A 451 -0.23 -16.00 5.20
C SER A 451 0.23 -14.55 5.17
N ILE A 452 1.51 -14.35 5.43
CA ILE A 452 2.22 -13.12 5.11
C ILE A 452 2.70 -13.23 3.66
#